data_AF-A0A1D2S335-F1
#
_entry.id   AF-A0A1D2S335-F1
#
_cell.length_a   1.000
_cell.length_b   1.000
_cell.length_c   1.000
_cell.angle_alpha   90.00
_cell.angle_beta   90.00
_cell.angle_gamma   90.00
#
_symmetry.space_group_name_H-M   'P 1'
#
loop_
_entity.id
_entity.type
_entity.pdbx_description
1 polymer ?
#
loop_
_entity_poly.entity_id
_entity_poly.type
_entity_poly.pdbx_seq_one_letter_code
_entity_poly.pdbx_strand_id
1 'polypeptide(L)'
;MYSKDSGAVYPYVDVQAPLYVVSSVSVSDGVGGSRVTDYTYAGAKSHQRGGGFLGFRQVTARDVQSDLRSIATYRQDYPYQGQPLSSQTRTGGGTLISQTLITYTDQLLDTGKSPVWHRSLPTRTVETSYELSGGLISTVTTDTAYDAWANPTTIVVDSGGGYSKTTTHTYDNIVDPDRWFLGRLRRSTVTSVTP
;
A
#
# COMPACT_ATOMS: atom_id res chain seq x y z
N MET A 1 -3.46 21.53 10.79
CA MET A 1 -3.16 22.19 9.49
C MET A 1 -2.39 21.20 8.65
N TYR A 2 -2.71 21.06 7.36
CA TYR A 2 -1.99 20.19 6.42
C TYR A 2 -1.30 21.02 5.35
N SER A 3 -0.29 20.43 4.72
CA SER A 3 0.54 21.11 3.72
C SER A 3 0.02 20.85 2.30
N LYS A 4 -0.19 21.92 1.53
CA LYS A 4 -0.58 21.85 0.12
C LYS A 4 0.60 21.44 -0.76
N ASP A 5 0.32 20.65 -1.78
CA ASP A 5 1.22 20.53 -2.94
C ASP A 5 0.97 21.69 -3.94
N SER A 6 1.85 21.84 -4.93
CA SER A 6 1.78 22.89 -5.96
C SER A 6 1.93 22.38 -7.40
N GLY A 7 1.91 21.06 -7.59
CA GLY A 7 2.26 20.41 -8.86
C GLY A 7 1.10 19.75 -9.61
N ALA A 8 -0.15 19.96 -9.19
CA ALA A 8 -1.29 19.37 -9.88
C ALA A 8 -1.45 19.90 -11.32
N VAL A 9 -1.76 18.98 -12.24
CA VAL A 9 -2.12 19.27 -13.63
C VAL A 9 -3.56 18.84 -13.85
N TYR A 10 -4.33 19.64 -14.59
CA TYR A 10 -5.72 19.31 -14.95
C TYR A 10 -5.80 17.89 -15.53
N PRO A 11 -6.76 17.03 -15.12
CA PRO A 11 -7.95 17.33 -14.30
C PRO A 11 -7.75 17.30 -12.78
N TYR A 12 -6.53 17.12 -12.29
CA TYR A 12 -6.23 17.13 -10.86
C TYR A 12 -6.07 18.57 -10.33
N VAL A 13 -6.41 18.78 -9.06
CA VAL A 13 -6.18 20.04 -8.36
C VAL A 13 -5.65 19.78 -6.96
N ASP A 14 -4.67 20.58 -6.56
CA ASP A 14 -4.18 20.62 -5.19
C ASP A 14 -5.17 21.39 -4.31
N VAL A 15 -5.63 20.75 -3.23
CA VAL A 15 -6.68 21.25 -2.35
C VAL A 15 -6.07 21.88 -1.11
N GLN A 16 -6.55 23.06 -0.73
CA GLN A 16 -6.29 23.70 0.57
C GLN A 16 -7.61 24.24 1.15
N ALA A 17 -8.49 23.32 1.50
CA ALA A 17 -9.74 23.59 2.21
C ALA A 17 -9.61 23.34 3.73
N PRO A 18 -10.45 23.95 4.58
CA PRO A 18 -10.47 23.70 6.02
C PRO A 18 -11.07 22.31 6.32
N LEU A 19 -10.25 21.27 6.17
CA LEU A 19 -10.62 19.88 6.47
C LEU A 19 -10.30 19.58 7.94
N TYR A 20 -11.25 18.96 8.64
CA TYR A 20 -11.00 18.36 9.94
C TYR A 20 -10.17 17.11 9.78
N VAL A 21 -9.01 17.08 10.43
CA VAL A 21 -8.09 15.94 10.46
C VAL A 21 -7.68 15.67 11.91
N VAL A 22 -7.36 14.42 12.20
CA VAL A 22 -6.85 14.03 13.52
C VAL A 22 -5.47 14.66 13.69
N SER A 23 -5.23 15.46 14.72
CA SER A 23 -3.90 16.03 14.97
C SER A 23 -3.08 15.18 15.93
N SER A 24 -3.72 14.55 16.90
CA SER A 24 -3.05 13.73 17.92
C SER A 24 -4.03 12.72 18.51
N VAL A 25 -3.51 11.56 18.90
CA VAL A 25 -4.22 10.53 19.65
C VAL A 25 -3.42 10.19 20.90
N SER A 26 -4.05 10.22 22.06
CA SER A 26 -3.46 9.79 23.34
C SER A 26 -4.18 8.55 23.84
N VAL A 27 -3.42 7.50 24.16
CA VAL A 27 -3.93 6.22 24.66
C VAL A 27 -3.22 5.90 25.97
N SER A 28 -3.93 5.46 27.00
CA SER A 28 -3.31 5.04 28.27
C SER A 28 -2.36 3.85 28.05
N ASP A 29 -1.24 3.84 28.77
CA ASP A 29 -0.30 2.71 28.77
C ASP A 29 -0.61 1.63 29.81
N GLY A 30 -1.69 1.81 30.61
CA GLY A 30 -2.11 0.87 31.64
C GLY A 30 -1.29 0.90 32.94
N VAL A 31 -0.27 1.75 33.05
CA VAL A 31 0.56 1.91 34.26
C VAL A 31 0.60 3.35 34.79
N GLY A 32 -0.29 4.21 34.30
CA GLY A 32 -0.47 5.59 34.77
C GLY A 32 0.10 6.65 33.83
N GLY A 33 0.65 6.26 32.68
CA GLY A 33 1.07 7.16 31.61
C GLY A 33 0.17 7.10 30.38
N SER A 34 0.64 7.74 29.31
CA SER A 34 -0.02 7.70 28.01
C SER A 34 1.00 7.62 26.87
N ARG A 35 0.61 6.91 25.82
CA ARG A 35 1.28 6.89 24.52
C ARG A 35 0.59 7.90 23.60
N VAL A 36 1.37 8.77 22.96
CA VAL A 36 0.86 9.87 22.15
C VAL A 36 1.36 9.71 20.73
N THR A 37 0.45 9.80 19.77
CA THR A 37 0.76 9.77 18.35
C THR A 37 0.27 11.04 17.69
N ASP A 38 1.20 11.85 17.18
CA ASP A 38 0.88 13.05 16.41
C ASP A 38 0.77 12.73 14.93
N TYR A 39 -0.16 13.38 14.24
CA TYR A 39 -0.42 13.17 12.83
C TYR A 39 -0.20 14.45 12.03
N THR A 40 0.47 14.30 10.90
CA THR A 40 0.59 15.36 9.88
C THR A 40 0.22 14.82 8.51
N TYR A 41 -0.36 15.70 7.69
CA TYR A 41 -0.91 15.34 6.39
C TYR A 41 -0.36 16.29 5.33
N ALA A 42 -0.15 15.78 4.12
CA ALA A 42 0.30 16.57 2.99
C ALA A 42 -0.33 16.12 1.67
N GLY A 43 -0.42 17.05 0.73
CA GLY A 43 -0.82 16.78 -0.65
C GLY A 43 -2.28 16.35 -0.78
N ALA A 44 -3.21 17.08 -0.16
CA ALA A 44 -4.64 16.90 -0.43
C ALA A 44 -4.93 17.18 -1.91
N LYS A 45 -5.62 16.26 -2.61
CA LYS A 45 -5.88 16.40 -4.05
C LYS A 45 -7.33 16.05 -4.40
N SER A 46 -7.87 16.67 -5.43
CA SER A 46 -9.19 16.37 -5.99
C SER A 46 -9.13 16.22 -7.50
N HIS A 47 -10.05 15.46 -8.09
CA HIS A 47 -10.18 15.25 -9.52
C HIS A 47 -11.49 15.85 -10.04
N GLN A 48 -11.39 16.82 -10.94
CA GLN A 48 -12.52 17.65 -11.37
C GLN A 48 -13.48 16.97 -12.37
N ARG A 49 -13.09 15.84 -12.98
CA ARG A 49 -13.94 15.12 -13.95
C ARG A 49 -14.65 13.91 -13.36
N GLY A 50 -15.15 14.04 -12.12
CA GLY A 50 -15.96 13.00 -11.45
C GLY A 50 -15.20 12.06 -10.51
N GLY A 51 -13.91 12.31 -10.25
CA GLY A 51 -13.15 11.52 -9.28
C GLY A 51 -13.25 12.05 -7.85
N GLY A 52 -13.69 13.29 -7.67
CA GLY A 52 -13.91 13.89 -6.36
C GLY A 52 -12.63 14.02 -5.54
N PHE A 53 -12.76 14.04 -4.23
CA PHE A 53 -11.62 14.15 -3.31
C PHE A 53 -10.83 12.83 -3.27
N LEU A 54 -9.52 12.92 -3.54
CA LEU A 54 -8.61 11.77 -3.65
C LEU A 54 -7.82 11.51 -2.36
N GLY A 55 -8.16 12.20 -1.27
CA GLY A 55 -7.45 12.09 0.00
C GLY A 55 -6.13 12.86 0.04
N PHE A 56 -5.29 12.52 1.00
CA PHE A 56 -3.94 13.06 1.18
C PHE A 56 -2.92 12.13 0.53
N ARG A 57 -1.93 12.71 -0.17
CA ARG A 57 -0.80 11.96 -0.73
C ARG A 57 0.04 11.33 0.37
N GLN A 58 0.20 12.00 1.50
CA GLN A 58 1.06 11.53 2.58
C GLN A 58 0.42 11.74 3.95
N VAL A 59 0.56 10.73 4.80
CA VAL A 59 0.21 10.77 6.22
C VAL A 59 1.44 10.36 7.01
N THR A 60 1.85 11.20 7.97
CA THR A 60 2.95 10.89 8.89
C THR A 60 2.39 10.79 10.30
N ALA A 61 2.55 9.61 10.91
CA ALA A 61 2.27 9.36 12.32
C ALA A 61 3.59 9.36 13.09
N ARG A 62 3.72 10.23 14.09
CA ARG A 62 4.89 10.36 14.95
C ARG A 62 4.54 9.83 16.33
N ASP A 63 5.23 8.79 16.76
CA ASP A 63 5.21 8.33 18.14
C ASP A 63 6.05 9.31 18.98
N VAL A 64 5.42 10.01 19.92
CA VAL A 64 6.08 11.11 20.66
C VAL A 64 7.14 10.58 21.62
N GLN A 65 6.96 9.38 22.15
CA GLN A 65 7.83 8.76 23.14
C GLN A 65 9.15 8.30 22.53
N SER A 66 9.10 7.69 21.34
CA SER A 66 10.28 7.15 20.63
C SER A 66 10.82 8.08 19.54
N ASP A 67 10.08 9.14 19.22
CA ASP A 67 10.31 10.05 18.08
C ASP A 67 10.34 9.33 16.71
N LEU A 68 9.88 8.09 16.64
CA LEU A 68 9.75 7.34 15.40
C LEU A 68 8.60 7.89 14.56
N ARG A 69 8.83 7.96 13.25
CA ARG A 69 7.86 8.47 12.28
C ARG A 69 7.51 7.39 11.28
N SER A 70 6.24 7.01 11.24
CA SER A 70 5.66 6.14 10.22
C SER A 70 5.03 7.02 9.15
N ILE A 71 5.48 6.88 7.90
CA ILE A 71 5.11 7.73 6.77
C ILE A 71 4.47 6.84 5.71
N ALA A 72 3.17 6.99 5.51
CA ALA A 72 2.44 6.34 4.42
C ALA A 72 2.28 7.32 3.26
N THR A 73 2.63 6.88 2.05
CA THR A 73 2.40 7.63 0.81
C THR A 73 1.41 6.87 -0.07
N TYR A 74 0.40 7.56 -0.57
CA TYR A 74 -0.69 7.01 -1.36
C TYR A 74 -0.67 7.54 -2.79
N ARG A 75 -1.11 6.71 -3.72
CA ARG A 75 -1.38 7.06 -5.11
C ARG A 75 -2.65 7.91 -5.18
N GLN A 76 -2.60 8.93 -6.01
CA GLN A 76 -3.74 9.83 -6.28
C GLN A 76 -4.04 9.92 -7.77
N ASP A 77 -3.33 9.16 -8.60
CA ASP A 77 -3.49 9.04 -10.04
C ASP A 77 -4.37 7.85 -10.39
N TYR A 78 -5.09 7.94 -11.51
CA TYR A 78 -5.93 6.86 -12.03
C TYR A 78 -5.09 5.75 -12.66
N PRO A 79 -5.43 4.45 -12.45
CA PRO A 79 -6.56 3.90 -11.66
C PRO A 79 -6.19 3.52 -10.20
N TYR A 80 -5.19 4.16 -9.61
CA TYR A 80 -4.57 3.75 -8.35
C TYR A 80 -5.04 4.55 -7.15
N GLN A 81 -6.10 5.37 -7.27
CA GLN A 81 -6.48 6.31 -6.21
C GLN A 81 -6.68 5.62 -4.86
N GLY A 82 -6.01 6.13 -3.83
CA GLY A 82 -6.09 5.61 -2.47
C GLY A 82 -5.21 4.38 -2.20
N GLN A 83 -4.58 3.79 -3.23
CA GLN A 83 -3.68 2.67 -3.03
C GLN A 83 -2.36 3.14 -2.39
N PRO A 84 -1.81 2.41 -1.39
CA PRO A 84 -0.50 2.73 -0.83
C PRO A 84 0.61 2.58 -1.90
N LEU A 85 1.39 3.63 -2.13
CA LEU A 85 2.60 3.56 -2.94
C LEU A 85 3.78 3.07 -2.10
N SER A 86 3.88 3.58 -0.87
CA SER A 86 4.96 3.22 0.04
C SER A 86 4.59 3.43 1.50
N SER A 87 5.28 2.70 2.37
CA SER A 87 5.33 2.94 3.80
C SER A 87 6.78 3.04 4.23
N GLN A 88 7.11 3.96 5.13
CA GLN A 88 8.47 4.15 5.63
C GLN A 88 8.43 4.38 7.14
N THR A 89 9.40 3.81 7.85
CA THR A 89 9.68 4.17 9.23
C THR A 89 11.01 4.89 9.30
N ARG A 90 11.01 6.07 9.93
CA ARG A 90 12.22 6.87 10.16
C ARG A 90 12.42 7.14 11.65
N THR A 91 13.67 7.30 12.05
CA THR A 91 14.03 7.82 13.37
C THR A 91 13.69 9.30 13.48
N GLY A 92 13.74 9.84 14.71
CA GLY A 92 13.61 11.27 14.97
C GLY A 92 14.60 12.14 14.19
N GLY A 93 15.82 11.64 14.01
CA GLY A 93 16.88 12.25 13.19
C GLY A 93 16.71 12.08 11.69
N GLY A 94 15.68 11.36 11.23
CA GLY A 94 15.36 11.18 9.81
C GLY A 94 15.99 9.95 9.14
N THR A 95 16.76 9.13 9.88
CA THR A 95 17.34 7.89 9.35
C THR A 95 16.24 6.90 8.98
N LEU A 96 16.28 6.36 7.76
CA LEU A 96 15.36 5.32 7.31
C LEU A 96 15.73 3.99 7.97
N ILE A 97 14.75 3.34 8.61
CA ILE A 97 14.95 2.05 9.29
C ILE A 97 14.06 0.93 8.72
N SER A 98 12.97 1.28 8.03
CA SER A 98 12.17 0.33 7.27
C SER A 98 11.48 1.04 6.11
N GLN A 99 11.33 0.34 4.99
CA GLN A 99 10.58 0.81 3.83
C GLN A 99 9.88 -0.36 3.14
N THR A 100 8.65 -0.10 2.71
CA THR A 100 7.89 -0.94 1.80
C THR A 100 7.56 -0.14 0.54
N LEU A 101 7.79 -0.70 -0.63
CA LEU A 101 7.38 -0.16 -1.93
C LEU A 101 6.43 -1.14 -2.60
N ILE A 102 5.33 -0.65 -3.17
CA ILE A 102 4.30 -1.48 -3.81
C ILE A 102 4.14 -1.07 -5.27
N THR A 103 4.20 -2.07 -6.15
CA THR A 103 3.88 -1.96 -7.58
C THR A 103 2.55 -2.63 -7.84
N TYR A 104 1.75 -2.02 -8.71
CA TYR A 104 0.42 -2.50 -9.06
C TYR A 104 0.32 -2.79 -10.55
N THR A 105 -0.52 -3.75 -10.91
CA THR A 105 -1.01 -3.90 -12.28
C THR A 105 -2.01 -2.80 -12.63
N ASP A 106 -2.21 -2.57 -13.91
CA ASP A 106 -3.38 -1.87 -14.45
C ASP A 106 -4.04 -2.76 -15.50
N GLN A 107 -5.18 -3.36 -15.13
CA GLN A 107 -5.96 -4.20 -16.03
C GLN A 107 -7.28 -3.53 -16.39
N LEU A 108 -7.47 -3.27 -17.67
CA LEU A 108 -8.77 -2.87 -18.22
C LEU A 108 -9.75 -4.05 -18.17
N LEU A 109 -10.92 -3.83 -17.61
CA LEU A 109 -12.06 -4.74 -17.59
C LEU A 109 -13.11 -4.24 -18.59
N ASP A 110 -12.91 -4.59 -19.86
CA ASP A 110 -13.85 -4.26 -20.92
C ASP A 110 -14.97 -5.30 -21.00
N THR A 111 -16.19 -4.84 -20.74
CA THR A 111 -17.41 -5.66 -20.83
C THR A 111 -18.21 -5.37 -22.10
N GLY A 112 -17.64 -4.58 -23.03
CA GLY A 112 -18.36 -4.02 -24.17
C GLY A 112 -19.40 -2.96 -23.79
N LYS A 113 -19.40 -2.53 -22.52
CA LYS A 113 -20.31 -1.51 -21.97
C LYS A 113 -19.50 -0.39 -21.30
N SER A 114 -19.97 0.84 -21.47
CA SER A 114 -19.42 2.02 -20.80
C SER A 114 -20.13 2.26 -19.45
N PRO A 115 -19.41 2.71 -18.41
CA PRO A 115 -17.97 2.98 -18.37
C PRO A 115 -17.14 1.69 -18.30
N VAL A 116 -15.92 1.77 -18.81
CA VAL A 116 -14.93 0.71 -18.65
C VAL A 116 -14.26 0.86 -17.29
N TRP A 117 -13.97 -0.27 -16.65
CA TRP A 117 -13.39 -0.31 -15.31
C TRP A 117 -11.94 -0.75 -15.38
N HIS A 118 -11.13 -0.26 -14.45
CA HIS A 118 -9.77 -0.72 -14.27
C HIS A 118 -9.68 -1.50 -12.97
N ARG A 119 -8.84 -2.54 -12.97
CA ARG A 119 -8.49 -3.31 -11.79
C ARG A 119 -7.00 -3.19 -11.54
N SER A 120 -6.66 -2.66 -10.38
CA SER A 120 -5.30 -2.53 -9.88
C SER A 120 -5.08 -3.49 -8.71
N LEU A 121 -4.16 -4.43 -8.89
CA LEU A 121 -3.76 -5.42 -7.88
C LEU A 121 -2.26 -5.30 -7.61
N PRO A 122 -1.80 -5.43 -6.36
CA PRO A 122 -0.37 -5.36 -6.04
C PRO A 122 0.37 -6.56 -6.62
N THR A 123 1.29 -6.34 -7.55
CA THR A 123 2.06 -7.40 -8.21
C THR A 123 3.45 -7.59 -7.62
N ARG A 124 4.00 -6.55 -7.00
CA ARG A 124 5.32 -6.61 -6.38
C ARG A 124 5.39 -5.74 -5.15
N THR A 125 5.88 -6.31 -4.06
CA THR A 125 6.19 -5.59 -2.83
C THR A 125 7.67 -5.77 -2.52
N VAL A 126 8.38 -4.68 -2.29
CA VAL A 126 9.79 -4.70 -1.86
C VAL A 126 9.87 -4.12 -0.47
N GLU A 127 10.27 -4.94 0.49
CA GLU A 127 10.45 -4.58 1.89
C GLU A 127 11.95 -4.55 2.22
N THR A 128 12.42 -3.40 2.67
CA THR A 128 13.83 -3.19 3.04
C THR A 128 13.91 -2.78 4.50
N SER A 129 14.78 -3.43 5.24
CA SER A 129 15.06 -3.14 6.65
C SER A 129 16.48 -2.63 6.81
N TYR A 130 16.66 -1.67 7.71
CA TYR A 130 17.95 -1.04 7.97
C TYR A 130 18.23 -0.98 9.48
N GLU A 131 19.51 -0.95 9.80
CA GLU A 131 20.02 -0.65 11.14
C GLU A 131 19.61 0.76 11.56
N LEU A 132 19.65 1.04 12.86
CA LEU A 132 19.41 2.40 13.38
C LEU A 132 20.40 3.44 12.84
N SER A 133 21.57 2.98 12.37
CA SER A 133 22.60 3.78 11.68
C SER A 133 22.34 3.96 10.18
N GLY A 134 21.34 3.28 9.60
CA GLY A 134 20.99 3.32 8.17
C GLY A 134 21.67 2.26 7.31
N GLY A 135 22.46 1.35 7.90
CA GLY A 135 23.04 0.21 7.18
C GLY A 135 21.97 -0.79 6.74
N LEU A 136 22.03 -1.29 5.50
CA LEU A 136 21.05 -2.27 5.01
C LEU A 136 21.19 -3.61 5.77
N ILE A 137 20.07 -4.12 6.28
CA ILE A 137 19.99 -5.43 6.93
C ILE A 137 19.48 -6.46 5.94
N SER A 138 18.33 -6.20 5.31
CA SER A 138 17.68 -7.16 4.42
C SER A 138 16.82 -6.47 3.39
N THR A 139 16.59 -7.20 2.30
CA THR A 139 15.59 -6.86 1.29
C THR A 139 14.79 -8.11 1.00
N VAL A 140 13.47 -8.02 1.16
CA VAL A 140 12.53 -9.09 0.82
C VAL A 140 11.69 -8.60 -0.35
N THR A 141 11.67 -9.37 -1.42
CA THR A 141 10.79 -9.11 -2.57
C THR A 141 9.69 -10.14 -2.59
N THR A 142 8.44 -9.68 -2.63
CA THR A 142 7.27 -10.53 -2.87
C THR A 142 6.68 -10.21 -4.23
N ASP A 143 6.75 -11.15 -5.16
CA ASP A 143 6.08 -11.06 -6.46
C ASP A 143 4.80 -11.91 -6.43
N THR A 144 3.67 -11.33 -6.86
CA THR A 144 2.36 -11.99 -6.91
C THR A 144 1.81 -12.00 -8.33
N ALA A 145 1.48 -13.18 -8.82
CA ALA A 145 0.74 -13.39 -10.06
C ALA A 145 -0.73 -13.71 -9.74
N TYR A 146 -1.63 -13.29 -10.62
CA TYR A 146 -3.06 -13.47 -10.48
C TYR A 146 -3.65 -14.19 -11.70
N ASP A 147 -4.76 -14.90 -11.50
CA ASP A 147 -5.61 -15.35 -12.60
C ASP A 147 -6.52 -14.21 -13.12
N ALA A 148 -7.33 -14.52 -14.14
CA ALA A 148 -8.24 -13.55 -14.73
C ALA A 148 -9.27 -13.00 -13.73
N TRP A 149 -9.56 -13.71 -12.63
CA TRP A 149 -10.54 -13.35 -11.61
C TRP A 149 -9.90 -12.75 -10.36
N ALA A 150 -8.64 -12.31 -10.45
CA ALA A 150 -7.88 -11.68 -9.37
C ALA A 150 -7.54 -12.62 -8.20
N ASN A 151 -7.56 -13.94 -8.40
CA ASN A 151 -7.07 -14.89 -7.40
C ASN A 151 -5.54 -15.04 -7.53
N PRO A 152 -4.76 -14.96 -6.43
CA PRO A 152 -3.31 -15.06 -6.48
C PRO A 152 -2.85 -16.49 -6.78
N THR A 153 -2.36 -16.74 -7.99
CA THR A 153 -1.95 -18.06 -8.46
C THR A 153 -0.54 -18.44 -8.02
N THR A 154 0.36 -17.47 -7.96
CA THR A 154 1.74 -17.69 -7.51
C THR A 154 2.19 -16.51 -6.67
N ILE A 155 2.77 -16.80 -5.50
CA ILE A 155 3.43 -15.82 -4.63
C ILE A 155 4.86 -16.30 -4.45
N VAL A 156 5.82 -15.51 -4.92
CA VAL A 156 7.25 -15.77 -4.74
C VAL A 156 7.79 -14.76 -3.75
N VAL A 157 8.30 -15.25 -2.62
CA VAL A 157 9.01 -14.45 -1.62
C VAL A 157 10.50 -14.76 -1.75
N ASP A 158 11.27 -13.78 -2.19
CA ASP A 158 12.74 -13.81 -2.23
C ASP A 158 13.26 -13.04 -1.00
N SER A 159 13.95 -13.74 -0.10
CA SER A 159 14.53 -13.17 1.12
C SER A 159 16.00 -12.75 0.95
N GLY A 160 16.54 -12.83 -0.28
CA GLY A 160 17.93 -12.60 -0.60
C GLY A 160 18.84 -13.79 -0.25
N GLY A 161 20.09 -13.71 -0.69
CA GLY A 161 21.11 -14.71 -0.36
C GLY A 161 20.82 -16.11 -0.88
N GLY A 162 19.98 -16.26 -1.91
CA GLY A 162 19.57 -17.55 -2.49
C GLY A 162 18.39 -18.23 -1.79
N TYR A 163 17.82 -17.61 -0.75
CA TYR A 163 16.63 -18.12 -0.07
C TYR A 163 15.36 -17.61 -0.73
N SER A 164 14.46 -18.52 -1.11
CA SER A 164 13.14 -18.14 -1.60
C SER A 164 12.04 -19.13 -1.21
N LYS A 165 10.79 -18.66 -1.21
CA LYS A 165 9.59 -19.47 -1.03
C LYS A 165 8.61 -19.16 -2.13
N THR A 166 8.17 -20.20 -2.84
CA THR A 166 7.12 -20.10 -3.85
C THR A 166 5.87 -20.80 -3.34
N THR A 167 4.77 -20.06 -3.24
CA THR A 167 3.45 -20.61 -2.96
C THR A 167 2.64 -20.60 -4.25
N THR A 168 2.16 -21.76 -4.69
CA THR A 168 1.28 -21.89 -5.87
C THR A 168 -0.11 -22.32 -5.43
N HIS A 169 -1.12 -21.65 -5.97
CA HIS A 169 -2.52 -21.94 -5.76
C HIS A 169 -3.19 -22.42 -7.04
N THR A 170 -4.14 -23.33 -6.87
CA THR A 170 -5.11 -23.67 -7.92
C THR A 170 -6.51 -23.39 -7.41
N TYR A 171 -7.32 -22.74 -8.23
CA TYR A 171 -8.67 -22.33 -7.90
C TYR A 171 -9.67 -22.97 -8.84
N ASP A 172 -10.84 -23.29 -8.29
CA ASP A 172 -12.03 -23.50 -9.08
C ASP A 172 -12.70 -22.15 -9.35
N ASN A 173 -12.89 -21.88 -10.63
CA ASN A 173 -13.59 -20.73 -11.14
C ASN A 173 -14.77 -21.22 -11.99
N ILE A 174 -15.91 -21.46 -11.35
CA ILE A 174 -17.14 -21.94 -11.99
C ILE A 174 -17.99 -20.71 -12.34
N VAL A 175 -18.18 -20.52 -13.65
CA VAL A 175 -19.00 -19.44 -14.23
C VAL A 175 -20.18 -20.09 -14.97
N ASP A 176 -21.18 -20.53 -14.20
CA ASP A 176 -22.39 -21.18 -14.68
C ASP A 176 -23.61 -20.37 -14.17
N PRO A 177 -24.66 -20.14 -14.99
CA PRO A 177 -25.87 -19.42 -14.56
C PRO A 177 -26.53 -19.97 -13.28
N ASP A 178 -26.43 -21.28 -13.02
CA ASP A 178 -27.01 -21.93 -11.85
C ASP A 178 -25.98 -22.10 -10.70
N ARG A 179 -24.69 -21.92 -10.98
CA ARG A 179 -23.59 -22.10 -10.03
C ARG A 179 -22.46 -21.10 -10.29
N TRP A 180 -22.46 -20.00 -9.53
CA TRP A 180 -21.42 -18.98 -9.59
C TRP A 180 -20.45 -19.11 -8.40
N PHE A 181 -19.30 -19.76 -8.61
CA PHE A 181 -18.25 -19.90 -7.60
C PHE A 181 -16.91 -19.43 -8.16
N LEU A 182 -16.45 -18.24 -7.76
CA LEU A 182 -15.13 -17.72 -8.15
C LEU A 182 -14.17 -17.84 -6.97
N GLY A 183 -12.92 -18.21 -7.24
CA GLY A 183 -11.85 -18.18 -6.25
C GLY A 183 -11.92 -19.27 -5.18
N ARG A 184 -12.61 -20.39 -5.44
CA ARG A 184 -12.59 -21.52 -4.50
C ARG A 184 -11.23 -22.21 -4.56
N LEU A 185 -10.40 -22.01 -3.55
CA LEU A 185 -9.08 -22.65 -3.48
C LEU A 185 -9.20 -24.18 -3.43
N ARG A 186 -8.55 -24.86 -4.37
CA ARG A 186 -8.47 -26.34 -4.45
C ARG A 186 -7.21 -26.88 -3.82
N ARG A 187 -6.07 -26.22 -4.06
CA ARG A 187 -4.76 -26.65 -3.58
C ARG A 187 -3.87 -25.44 -3.37
N SER A 188 -3.12 -25.47 -2.28
CA SER A 188 -1.95 -24.62 -2.05
C SER A 188 -0.73 -25.51 -1.94
N THR A 189 0.39 -25.11 -2.50
CA THR A 189 1.67 -25.84 -2.40
C THR A 189 2.79 -24.84 -2.19
N VAL A 190 3.63 -25.11 -1.19
CA VAL A 190 4.77 -24.27 -0.84
C VAL A 190 6.06 -25.02 -1.14
N THR A 191 6.94 -24.40 -1.90
CA THR A 191 8.30 -24.89 -2.17
C THR A 191 9.29 -23.87 -1.63
N SER A 192 10.27 -24.33 -0.86
CA SER A 192 11.36 -23.49 -0.35
C SER A 192 12.66 -23.84 -1.06
N VAL A 193 13.45 -22.83 -1.41
CA VAL A 193 14.79 -22.97 -1.95
C VAL A 193 15.78 -22.43 -0.92
N THR A 194 16.86 -23.18 -0.70
CA THR A 194 18.03 -22.77 0.07
C THR A 194 19.26 -22.82 -0.85
N PRO A 195 20.30 -22.03 -0.58
CA PRO A 195 21.56 -22.07 -1.33
C PRO A 195 22.25 -23.44 -1.32
#